data_AF-X1EPX5-F1
#
_entry.id   AF-X1EPX5-F1
#
_cell.length_a   1.000
_cell.length_b   1.000
_cell.length_c   1.000
_cell.angle_alpha   90.00
_cell.angle_beta   90.00
_cell.angle_gamma   90.00
#
_symmetry.space_group_name_H-M   'P 1'
#
loop_
_entity.id
_entity.type
_entity.pdbx_description
1 polymer ?
#
loop_
_entity_poly.entity_id
_entity_poly.type
_entity_poly.pdbx_seq_one_letter_code
_entity_poly.pdbx_strand_id
1 'polypeptide(L)'
;GLDDEFPGAQSEWFAKQGLSDFWQHKFWQSHWAQPSIGQGFEMLHRGIIIPSELDLLFKAVEIPPFWRDKLTQMAYNPYTRVDARRMADLGVLPPEKLLEAYTDIGYDNEKAAKMVEFTLKFNAGPQKELTRGAILDSYESGLINNATAKSLLMAQDYSSDLADYYLVLSDYKEAQKTQNLLIDNIKTKFLLNKITTSNATTDLSKMGMDSNRVSALLANWSLEAYQYELLPTKNELEDFLLNGLISEAQYRGTMSQHGYDATSINWYLARIHLLEPTKERMPSKADLESFLKKNIISEDQYRLRMETLGYSKFHIDAYLYELKIIKVKPIETALVKSLTKGELGRFLSKELISEVQYRSEMKVLGYSDETITQFELEVGKAPSRADLTRFAKESLITTNQYTLGMVLLGYSRKDITLFLKEIALTIASKK
;
A
#
# COMPACT_ATOMS: atom_id res chain seq x y z
N GLY A 1 -12.32 -47.92 -32.16
CA GLY A 1 -11.25 -48.72 -31.52
C GLY A 1 -9.97 -48.64 -32.33
N LEU A 2 -9.00 -49.53 -32.06
CA LEU A 2 -7.68 -49.53 -32.74
C LEU A 2 -7.73 -49.80 -34.26
N ASP A 3 -8.92 -50.03 -34.80
CA ASP A 3 -9.19 -50.38 -36.20
C ASP A 3 -9.73 -49.21 -37.03
N ASP A 4 -10.19 -48.14 -36.39
CA ASP A 4 -11.05 -47.12 -37.01
C ASP A 4 -10.36 -46.36 -38.16
N GLU A 5 -9.03 -46.28 -38.14
CA GLU A 5 -8.21 -45.58 -39.14
C GLU A 5 -7.53 -46.52 -40.14
N PHE A 6 -7.99 -47.77 -40.28
CA PHE A 6 -7.37 -48.74 -41.20
C PHE A 6 -7.36 -48.22 -42.66
N PRO A 7 -6.19 -48.16 -43.32
CA PRO A 7 -6.08 -47.60 -44.67
C PRO A 7 -6.52 -48.61 -45.72
N GLY A 8 -7.83 -48.72 -45.96
CA GLY A 8 -8.43 -49.70 -46.87
C GLY A 8 -7.83 -49.74 -48.28
N ALA A 9 -7.30 -48.63 -48.79
CA ALA A 9 -6.60 -48.56 -50.08
C ALA A 9 -5.34 -49.44 -50.16
N GLN A 10 -4.73 -49.78 -49.02
CA GLN A 10 -3.56 -50.67 -48.96
C GLN A 10 -3.93 -52.15 -48.96
N SER A 11 -5.22 -52.49 -48.76
CA SER A 11 -5.67 -53.88 -48.62
C SER A 11 -5.36 -54.73 -49.85
N GLU A 12 -5.48 -54.16 -51.06
CA GLU A 12 -5.11 -54.83 -52.30
C GLU A 12 -3.62 -55.23 -52.32
N TRP A 13 -2.74 -54.35 -51.84
CA TRP A 13 -1.30 -54.59 -51.80
C TRP A 13 -0.91 -55.60 -50.72
N PHE A 14 -1.57 -55.58 -49.57
CA PHE A 14 -1.39 -56.59 -48.54
C PHE A 14 -1.89 -57.97 -49.00
N ALA A 15 -3.03 -58.03 -49.70
CA ALA A 15 -3.55 -59.27 -50.27
C ALA A 15 -2.60 -59.86 -51.31
N LYS A 16 -1.99 -59.03 -52.17
CA LYS A 16 -0.92 -59.45 -53.11
C LYS A 16 0.33 -59.99 -52.40
N GLN A 17 0.58 -59.59 -51.16
CA GLN A 17 1.66 -60.12 -50.32
C GLN A 17 1.24 -61.35 -49.49
N GLY A 18 0.00 -61.84 -49.66
CA GLY A 18 -0.50 -63.04 -48.99
C GLY A 18 -1.12 -62.80 -47.60
N LEU A 19 -1.31 -61.55 -47.17
CA LEU A 19 -1.99 -61.24 -45.91
C LEU A 19 -3.52 -61.26 -46.12
N SER A 20 -4.21 -62.15 -45.41
CA SER A 20 -5.68 -62.14 -45.35
C SER A 20 -6.17 -60.86 -44.67
N ASP A 21 -7.34 -60.37 -45.07
CA ASP A 21 -8.02 -59.21 -44.47
C ASP A 21 -7.98 -59.21 -42.92
N PHE A 22 -8.33 -60.34 -42.28
CA PHE A 22 -8.22 -60.51 -40.83
C PHE A 22 -6.84 -60.14 -40.26
N TRP A 23 -5.76 -60.63 -40.88
CA TRP A 23 -4.40 -60.36 -40.43
C TRP A 23 -3.96 -58.92 -40.75
N GLN A 24 -4.45 -58.31 -41.83
CA GLN A 24 -4.18 -56.90 -42.13
C GLN A 24 -4.68 -55.99 -41.00
N HIS A 25 -5.92 -56.21 -40.55
CA HIS A 25 -6.51 -55.49 -39.42
C HIS A 25 -5.79 -55.78 -38.09
N LYS A 26 -5.29 -57.00 -37.86
CA LYS A 26 -4.48 -57.30 -36.67
C LYS A 26 -3.11 -56.63 -36.67
N PHE A 27 -2.43 -56.63 -37.82
CA PHE A 27 -1.19 -55.87 -37.97
C PHE A 27 -1.41 -54.38 -37.72
N TRP A 28 -2.48 -53.82 -38.28
CA TRP A 28 -2.88 -52.44 -37.99
C TRP A 28 -3.14 -52.22 -36.51
N GLN A 29 -3.97 -53.02 -35.83
CA GLN A 29 -4.22 -52.83 -34.41
C GLN A 29 -2.93 -52.88 -33.56
N SER A 30 -1.95 -53.69 -33.95
CA SER A 30 -0.65 -53.81 -33.27
C SER A 30 0.34 -52.67 -33.56
N HIS A 31 0.13 -51.87 -34.60
CA HIS A 31 1.07 -50.82 -35.00
C HIS A 31 1.04 -49.60 -34.07
N TRP A 32 -0.09 -49.39 -33.37
CA TRP A 32 -0.27 -48.24 -32.49
C TRP A 32 0.67 -48.28 -31.29
N ALA A 33 1.39 -47.20 -31.07
CA ALA A 33 2.14 -46.98 -29.85
C ALA A 33 1.18 -46.56 -28.72
N GLN A 34 1.18 -47.31 -27.63
CA GLN A 34 0.41 -46.95 -26.44
C GLN A 34 1.12 -45.84 -25.64
N PRO A 35 0.38 -45.03 -24.86
CA PRO A 35 0.98 -44.12 -23.89
C PRO A 35 1.91 -44.86 -22.92
N SER A 36 2.96 -44.19 -22.46
CA SER A 36 3.82 -44.75 -21.40
C SER A 36 3.08 -44.81 -20.07
N ILE A 37 3.54 -45.67 -19.16
CA ILE A 37 2.98 -45.72 -17.79
C ILE A 37 3.12 -44.38 -17.07
N GLY A 38 4.22 -43.66 -17.29
CA GLY A 38 4.41 -42.32 -16.75
C GLY A 38 3.35 -41.33 -17.25
N GLN A 39 3.02 -41.37 -18.55
CA GLN A 39 1.91 -40.60 -19.10
C GLN A 39 0.57 -41.04 -18.50
N GLY A 40 0.38 -42.34 -18.25
CA GLY A 40 -0.76 -42.88 -17.51
C GLY A 40 -0.90 -42.28 -16.11
N PHE A 41 0.19 -42.20 -15.36
CA PHE A 41 0.20 -41.59 -14.02
C PHE A 41 -0.10 -40.09 -14.07
N GLU A 42 0.47 -39.36 -15.02
CA GLU A 42 0.15 -37.94 -15.20
C GLU A 42 -1.32 -37.72 -15.54
N MET A 43 -1.89 -38.53 -16.43
CA MET A 43 -3.32 -38.47 -16.76
C MET A 43 -4.19 -38.75 -15.54
N LEU A 44 -3.81 -39.73 -14.71
CA LEU A 44 -4.51 -40.05 -13.46
C LEU A 44 -4.44 -38.87 -12.48
N HIS A 45 -3.26 -38.30 -12.22
CA HIS A 45 -3.09 -37.19 -11.28
C HIS A 45 -3.80 -35.91 -11.72
N ARG A 46 -3.95 -35.71 -13.04
CA ARG A 46 -4.69 -34.57 -13.61
C ARG A 46 -6.20 -34.82 -13.67
N GLY A 47 -6.68 -36.00 -13.28
CA GLY A 47 -8.10 -36.37 -13.35
C GLY A 47 -8.62 -36.52 -14.79
N ILE A 48 -7.72 -36.74 -15.76
CA ILE A 48 -8.08 -36.99 -17.17
C ILE A 48 -8.62 -38.41 -17.33
N ILE A 49 -8.05 -39.35 -16.56
CA ILE A 49 -8.51 -40.73 -16.50
C ILE A 49 -8.76 -41.15 -15.05
N ILE A 50 -9.60 -42.16 -14.86
CA ILE A 50 -9.85 -42.79 -13.56
C ILE A 50 -9.01 -44.08 -13.39
N PRO A 51 -8.86 -44.62 -12.17
CA PRO A 51 -8.03 -45.81 -11.92
C PRO A 51 -8.38 -47.02 -12.79
N SER A 52 -9.66 -47.24 -13.11
CA SER A 52 -10.07 -48.35 -13.99
C SER A 52 -9.64 -48.16 -15.44
N GLU A 53 -9.48 -46.92 -15.90
CA GLU A 53 -8.97 -46.62 -17.25
C GLU A 53 -7.44 -46.75 -17.29
N LEU A 54 -6.75 -46.44 -16.19
CA LEU A 54 -5.33 -46.75 -16.04
C LEU A 54 -5.07 -48.27 -16.08
N ASP A 55 -5.96 -49.09 -15.51
CA ASP A 55 -5.88 -50.56 -15.62
C ASP A 55 -6.01 -51.05 -17.08
N LEU A 56 -6.82 -50.38 -17.91
CA LEU A 56 -6.89 -50.69 -19.34
C LEU A 56 -5.55 -50.42 -20.03
N LEU A 57 -4.86 -49.32 -19.68
CA LEU A 57 -3.53 -49.03 -20.19
C LEU A 57 -2.52 -50.10 -19.75
N PHE A 58 -2.52 -50.50 -18.47
CA PHE A 58 -1.69 -51.60 -17.98
C PHE A 58 -1.94 -52.90 -18.74
N LYS A 59 -3.19 -53.20 -19.07
CA LYS A 59 -3.54 -54.36 -19.89
C LYS A 59 -3.01 -54.24 -21.31
N ALA A 60 -3.13 -53.06 -21.93
CA ALA A 60 -2.68 -52.81 -23.30
C ALA A 60 -1.15 -52.92 -23.44
N VAL A 61 -0.39 -52.55 -22.42
CA VAL A 61 1.08 -52.71 -22.36
C VAL A 61 1.53 -53.98 -21.63
N GLU A 62 0.62 -54.94 -21.46
CA GLU A 62 0.90 -56.31 -20.98
C GLU A 62 1.48 -56.41 -19.55
N ILE A 63 1.16 -55.46 -18.66
CA ILE A 63 1.54 -55.55 -17.24
C ILE A 63 0.70 -56.64 -16.54
N PRO A 64 1.34 -57.60 -15.81
CA PRO A 64 0.63 -58.65 -15.09
C PRO A 64 -0.32 -58.10 -14.02
N PRO A 65 -1.52 -58.68 -13.81
CA PRO A 65 -2.50 -58.19 -12.83
C PRO A 65 -1.94 -57.97 -11.42
N PHE A 66 -1.02 -58.83 -10.97
CA PHE A 66 -0.37 -58.74 -9.67
C PHE A 66 0.32 -57.39 -9.40
N TRP A 67 0.86 -56.74 -10.44
CA TRP A 67 1.64 -55.51 -10.31
C TRP A 67 0.81 -54.23 -10.43
N ARG A 68 -0.38 -54.31 -11.02
CA ARG A 68 -1.15 -53.13 -11.43
C ARG A 68 -1.55 -52.27 -10.23
N ASP A 69 -2.18 -52.86 -9.23
CA ASP A 69 -2.57 -52.15 -8.01
C ASP A 69 -1.36 -51.55 -7.28
N LYS A 70 -0.21 -52.24 -7.30
CA LYS A 70 1.04 -51.77 -6.67
C LYS A 70 1.61 -50.57 -7.40
N LEU A 71 1.62 -50.61 -8.73
CA LEU A 71 2.06 -49.51 -9.58
C LEU A 71 1.11 -48.31 -9.48
N THR A 72 -0.20 -48.55 -9.37
CA THR A 72 -1.19 -47.48 -9.12
C THR A 72 -0.94 -46.80 -7.77
N GLN A 73 -0.69 -47.55 -6.70
CA GLN A 73 -0.36 -46.96 -5.39
C GLN A 73 0.93 -46.14 -5.44
N MET A 74 1.96 -46.67 -6.12
CA MET A 74 3.25 -45.99 -6.31
C MET A 74 3.14 -44.70 -7.13
N ALA A 75 2.08 -44.51 -7.91
CA ALA A 75 1.90 -43.30 -8.70
C ALA A 75 1.83 -42.05 -7.80
N TYR A 76 1.25 -42.17 -6.60
CA TYR A 76 1.08 -41.06 -5.67
C TYR A 76 2.34 -40.76 -4.86
N ASN A 77 2.64 -39.48 -4.71
CA ASN A 77 3.81 -39.05 -3.94
C ASN A 77 3.58 -39.24 -2.43
N PRO A 78 4.57 -39.75 -1.69
CA PRO A 78 4.54 -39.72 -0.23
C PRO A 78 4.69 -38.28 0.28
N TYR A 79 4.40 -38.05 1.57
CA TYR A 79 4.68 -36.76 2.19
C TYR A 79 6.17 -36.42 2.06
N THR A 80 6.50 -35.17 1.79
CA THR A 80 7.90 -34.75 1.81
C THR A 80 8.41 -34.71 3.25
N ARG A 81 9.73 -34.86 3.47
CA ARG A 81 10.32 -34.76 4.82
C ARG A 81 9.99 -33.43 5.51
N VAL A 82 9.92 -32.35 4.73
CA VAL A 82 9.63 -31.00 5.21
C VAL A 82 8.18 -30.89 5.63
N ASP A 83 7.25 -31.41 4.83
CA ASP A 83 5.82 -31.33 5.13
C ASP A 83 5.45 -32.28 6.26
N ALA A 84 6.01 -33.49 6.32
CA ALA A 84 5.84 -34.41 7.44
C ALA A 84 6.24 -33.76 8.77
N ARG A 85 7.36 -33.02 8.79
CA ARG A 85 7.82 -32.27 9.98
C ARG A 85 6.87 -31.13 10.37
N ARG A 86 6.43 -30.33 9.38
CA ARG A 86 5.49 -29.22 9.60
C ARG A 86 4.13 -29.73 10.09
N MET A 87 3.64 -30.83 9.52
CA MET A 87 2.41 -31.47 9.95
C MET A 87 2.53 -32.01 11.37
N ALA A 88 3.70 -32.56 11.75
CA ALA A 88 3.95 -32.95 13.13
C ALA A 88 4.00 -31.75 14.09
N ASP A 89 4.59 -30.62 13.68
CA ASP A 89 4.64 -29.38 14.47
C ASP A 89 3.24 -28.80 14.72
N LEU A 90 2.40 -28.84 13.69
CA LEU A 90 1.01 -28.40 13.75
C LEU A 90 0.06 -29.41 14.39
N GLY A 91 0.55 -30.59 14.80
CA GLY A 91 -0.27 -31.66 15.38
C GLY A 91 -1.22 -32.35 14.39
N VAL A 92 -1.06 -32.12 13.08
CA VAL A 92 -1.84 -32.75 12.00
C VAL A 92 -1.38 -34.20 11.76
N LEU A 93 -0.08 -34.45 11.87
CA LEU A 93 0.51 -35.79 11.75
C LEU A 93 1.05 -36.21 13.11
N PRO A 94 0.40 -37.16 13.81
CA PRO A 94 0.82 -37.53 15.15
C PRO A 94 2.14 -38.34 15.10
N PRO A 95 2.93 -38.38 16.20
CA PRO A 95 4.27 -38.97 16.22
C PRO A 95 4.34 -40.42 15.72
N GLU A 96 3.31 -41.23 15.99
CA GLU A 96 3.21 -42.61 15.54
C GLU A 96 3.12 -42.77 14.02
N LYS A 97 2.56 -41.77 13.31
CA LYS A 97 2.45 -41.76 11.84
C LYS A 97 3.65 -41.13 11.15
N LEU A 98 4.53 -40.48 11.92
CA LEU A 98 5.72 -39.86 11.38
C LEU A 98 6.76 -40.89 10.92
N LEU A 99 6.81 -42.06 11.58
CA LEU A 99 7.68 -43.16 11.16
C LEU A 99 7.29 -43.68 9.78
N GLU A 100 6.00 -43.96 9.56
CA GLU A 100 5.43 -44.39 8.28
C GLU A 100 5.73 -43.37 7.17
N ALA A 101 5.50 -42.08 7.44
CA ALA A 101 5.78 -41.01 6.47
C ALA A 101 7.25 -40.95 6.05
N TYR A 102 8.20 -41.25 6.94
CA TYR A 102 9.61 -41.33 6.58
C TYR A 102 9.96 -42.61 5.82
N THR A 103 9.36 -43.75 6.16
CA THR A 103 9.57 -44.99 5.42
C THR A 103 9.01 -44.93 4.00
N ASP A 104 7.89 -44.23 3.78
CA ASP A 104 7.27 -44.08 2.46
C ASP A 104 8.17 -43.31 1.47
N ILE A 105 9.04 -42.43 1.98
CA ILE A 105 10.06 -41.71 1.20
C ILE A 105 11.24 -42.62 0.82
N GLY A 106 11.39 -43.77 1.49
CA GLY A 106 12.46 -44.74 1.25
C GLY A 106 13.55 -44.78 2.33
N TYR A 107 13.32 -44.18 3.51
CA TYR A 107 14.22 -44.42 4.65
C TYR A 107 14.06 -45.84 5.19
N ASP A 108 15.18 -46.48 5.53
CA ASP A 108 15.15 -47.69 6.35
C ASP A 108 14.64 -47.40 7.77
N ASN A 109 14.25 -48.44 8.51
CA ASN A 109 13.66 -48.32 9.84
C ASN A 109 14.54 -47.56 10.84
N GLU A 110 15.87 -47.73 10.77
CA GLU A 110 16.80 -47.04 11.67
C GLU A 110 16.84 -45.53 11.38
N LYS A 111 16.99 -45.16 10.10
CA LYS A 111 17.00 -43.75 9.68
C LYS A 111 15.66 -43.08 9.91
N ALA A 112 14.55 -43.78 9.63
CA ALA A 112 13.21 -43.28 9.88
C ALA A 112 13.00 -42.99 11.38
N ALA A 113 13.42 -43.89 12.27
CA ALA A 113 13.34 -43.68 13.72
C ALA A 113 14.17 -42.47 14.18
N LYS A 114 15.41 -42.32 13.66
CA LYS A 114 16.25 -41.14 13.94
C LYS A 114 15.62 -39.84 13.42
N MET A 115 14.95 -39.89 12.28
CA MET A 115 14.22 -38.74 11.73
C MET A 115 13.00 -38.35 12.59
N VAL A 116 12.29 -39.32 13.16
CA VAL A 116 11.22 -39.05 14.14
C VAL A 116 11.79 -38.35 15.36
N GLU A 117 12.86 -38.89 15.95
CA GLU A 117 13.51 -38.29 17.12
C GLU A 117 13.99 -36.86 16.84
N PHE A 118 14.65 -36.64 15.70
CA PHE A 118 15.07 -35.32 15.26
C PHE A 118 13.90 -34.35 15.16
N THR A 119 12.80 -34.76 14.52
CA THR A 119 11.63 -33.91 14.30
C THR A 119 10.94 -33.53 15.60
N LEU A 120 10.79 -34.47 16.54
CA LEU A 120 10.21 -34.18 17.85
C LEU A 120 11.08 -33.18 18.63
N LYS A 121 12.41 -33.36 18.62
CA LYS A 121 13.35 -32.42 19.26
C LYS A 121 13.36 -31.05 18.57
N PHE A 122 13.27 -31.03 17.24
CA PHE A 122 13.28 -29.80 16.45
C PHE A 122 12.00 -28.99 16.66
N ASN A 123 10.84 -29.65 16.69
CA ASN A 123 9.54 -29.00 16.90
C ASN A 123 9.35 -28.57 18.36
N ALA A 124 9.97 -29.28 19.31
CA ALA A 124 10.06 -28.86 20.71
C ALA A 124 11.01 -27.66 20.93
N GLY A 125 11.28 -26.85 19.89
CA GLY A 125 12.29 -25.80 19.85
C GLY A 125 12.27 -24.83 21.04
N PRO A 126 13.33 -24.01 21.21
CA PRO A 126 13.46 -23.11 22.36
C PRO A 126 12.23 -22.21 22.46
N GLN A 127 11.63 -22.11 23.66
CA GLN A 127 10.42 -21.34 23.95
C GLN A 127 10.56 -19.89 23.48
N LYS A 128 10.19 -19.52 22.23
CA LYS A 128 10.26 -18.14 21.67
C LYS A 128 11.16 -17.21 22.49
N GLU A 129 12.44 -17.56 22.58
CA GLU A 129 13.30 -16.88 23.55
C GLU A 129 13.53 -15.47 23.01
N LEU A 130 13.43 -14.47 23.89
CA LEU A 130 13.71 -13.09 23.54
C LEU A 130 15.09 -13.03 22.89
N THR A 131 15.18 -12.62 21.62
CA THR A 131 16.49 -12.56 20.94
C THR A 131 17.44 -11.63 21.70
N ARG A 132 18.76 -11.85 21.62
CA ARG A 132 19.77 -10.92 22.17
C ARG A 132 19.45 -9.46 21.83
N GLY A 133 19.06 -9.18 20.58
CA GLY A 133 18.66 -7.84 20.15
C GLY A 133 17.48 -7.30 20.94
N ALA A 134 16.40 -8.07 21.07
CA ALA A 134 15.22 -7.66 21.84
C ALA A 134 15.52 -7.44 23.34
N ILE A 135 16.42 -8.23 23.92
CA ILE A 135 16.87 -8.05 25.31
C ILE A 135 17.64 -6.74 25.46
N LEU A 136 18.61 -6.48 24.57
CA LEU A 136 19.41 -5.25 24.60
C LEU A 136 18.55 -4.00 24.31
N ASP A 137 17.63 -4.06 23.36
CA ASP A 137 16.69 -2.96 23.07
C ASP A 137 15.79 -2.66 24.27
N SER A 138 15.33 -3.70 24.98
CA SER A 138 14.53 -3.55 26.20
C SER A 138 15.36 -2.95 27.35
N TYR A 139 16.65 -3.25 27.40
CA TYR A 139 17.58 -2.68 28.37
C TYR A 139 17.87 -1.20 28.05
N GLU A 140 18.24 -0.89 26.81
CA GLU A 140 18.52 0.46 26.32
C GLU A 140 17.30 1.40 26.41
N SER A 141 16.07 0.86 26.31
CA SER A 141 14.84 1.63 26.52
C SER A 141 14.42 1.76 27.99
N GLY A 142 15.16 1.14 28.93
CA GLY A 142 14.87 1.13 30.35
C GLY A 142 13.67 0.27 30.75
N LEU A 143 13.14 -0.56 29.84
CA LEU A 143 12.03 -1.48 30.10
C LEU A 143 12.45 -2.59 31.06
N ILE A 144 13.70 -3.03 30.99
CA ILE A 144 14.31 -3.98 31.92
C ILE A 144 15.60 -3.41 32.50
N ASN A 145 15.94 -3.82 33.73
CA ASN A 145 17.18 -3.41 34.37
C ASN A 145 18.35 -4.33 33.97
N ASN A 146 19.57 -3.91 34.33
CA ASN A 146 20.81 -4.63 34.01
C ASN A 146 20.82 -6.09 34.51
N ALA A 147 20.35 -6.34 35.74
CA ALA A 147 20.31 -7.68 36.32
C ALA A 147 19.34 -8.63 35.57
N THR A 148 18.17 -8.11 35.19
CA THR A 148 17.18 -8.84 34.38
C THR A 148 17.73 -9.10 32.97
N ALA A 149 18.33 -8.10 32.34
CA ALA A 149 18.92 -8.24 31.01
C ALA A 149 20.05 -9.28 31.01
N LYS A 150 20.94 -9.25 32.01
CA LYS A 150 22.00 -10.25 32.20
C LYS A 150 21.44 -11.66 32.35
N SER A 151 20.41 -11.83 33.18
CA SER A 151 19.77 -13.13 33.41
C SER A 151 19.13 -13.67 32.14
N LEU A 152 18.47 -12.82 31.35
CA LEU A 152 17.87 -13.20 30.07
C LEU A 152 18.93 -13.56 29.02
N LEU A 153 20.06 -12.85 28.98
CA LEU A 153 21.19 -13.22 28.12
C LEU A 153 21.78 -14.57 28.52
N MET A 154 21.96 -14.83 29.81
CA MET A 154 22.47 -16.12 30.30
C MET A 154 21.51 -17.28 30.00
N ALA A 155 20.20 -17.01 29.98
CA ALA A 155 19.19 -18.00 29.56
C ALA A 155 19.29 -18.38 28.08
N GLN A 156 19.97 -17.58 27.25
CA GLN A 156 20.26 -17.87 25.84
C GLN A 156 21.68 -18.42 25.62
N ASP A 157 22.24 -19.12 26.61
CA ASP A 157 23.58 -19.72 26.57
C ASP A 157 24.76 -18.73 26.43
N TYR A 158 24.57 -17.45 26.71
CA TYR A 158 25.69 -16.50 26.85
C TYR A 158 26.37 -16.69 28.21
N SER A 159 27.71 -16.72 28.23
CA SER A 159 28.45 -16.72 29.51
C SER A 159 28.21 -15.42 30.28
N SER A 160 28.39 -15.45 31.60
CA SER A 160 28.25 -14.26 32.45
C SER A 160 29.12 -13.10 31.95
N ASP A 161 30.39 -13.37 31.62
CA ASP A 161 31.34 -12.35 31.15
C ASP A 161 30.91 -11.75 29.79
N LEU A 162 30.34 -12.58 28.91
CA LEU A 162 29.88 -12.13 27.61
C LEU A 162 28.57 -11.32 27.73
N ALA A 163 27.69 -11.69 28.65
CA ALA A 163 26.49 -10.91 28.97
C ALA A 163 26.87 -9.54 29.54
N ASP A 164 27.83 -9.47 30.47
CA ASP A 164 28.35 -8.22 31.02
C ASP A 164 28.96 -7.33 29.93
N TYR A 165 29.77 -7.92 29.03
CA TYR A 165 30.34 -7.20 27.90
C TYR A 165 29.27 -6.56 27.01
N TYR A 166 28.18 -7.27 26.69
CA TYR A 166 27.11 -6.72 25.87
C TYR A 166 26.37 -5.57 26.54
N LEU A 167 26.12 -5.66 27.85
CA LEU A 167 25.45 -4.59 28.59
C LEU A 167 26.33 -3.33 28.67
N VAL A 168 27.63 -3.48 28.95
CA VAL A 168 28.60 -2.37 28.93
C VAL A 168 28.69 -1.74 27.54
N LEU A 169 28.65 -2.57 26.48
CA LEU A 169 28.66 -2.07 25.11
C LEU A 169 27.40 -1.26 24.78
N SER A 170 26.23 -1.71 25.24
CA SER A 170 24.97 -0.97 25.06
C SER A 170 25.00 0.37 25.80
N ASP A 171 25.44 0.40 27.06
CA ASP A 171 25.61 1.63 27.84
C ASP A 171 26.56 2.63 27.13
N TYR A 172 27.68 2.11 26.60
CA TYR A 172 28.64 2.92 25.85
C TYR A 172 28.03 3.50 24.57
N LYS A 173 27.27 2.70 23.82
CA LYS A 173 26.59 3.16 22.59
C LYS A 173 25.53 4.22 22.89
N GLU A 174 24.76 4.06 23.96
CA GLU A 174 23.76 5.03 24.38
C GLU A 174 24.41 6.36 24.77
N ALA A 175 25.50 6.31 25.55
CA ALA A 175 26.29 7.48 25.89
C ALA A 175 26.85 8.18 24.65
N GLN A 176 27.38 7.41 23.69
CA GLN A 176 27.90 7.94 22.43
C GLN A 176 26.80 8.60 21.58
N LYS A 177 25.63 7.97 21.48
CA LYS A 177 24.47 8.52 20.76
C LYS A 177 24.04 9.85 21.37
N THR A 178 23.94 9.92 22.70
CA THR A 178 23.60 11.14 23.43
C THR A 178 24.63 12.24 23.18
N GLN A 179 25.92 11.90 23.25
CA GLN A 179 27.01 12.83 22.98
C GLN A 179 26.95 13.38 21.54
N ASN A 180 26.67 12.53 20.56
CA ASN A 180 26.55 12.94 19.15
C ASN A 180 25.36 13.90 18.94
N LEU A 181 24.19 13.61 19.52
CA LEU A 181 23.03 14.51 19.44
C LEU A 181 23.33 15.89 20.02
N LEU A 182 24.08 15.92 21.11
CA LEU A 182 24.52 17.15 21.76
C LEU A 182 25.52 17.93 20.89
N ILE A 183 26.49 17.26 20.29
CA ILE A 183 27.43 17.85 19.32
C ILE A 183 26.66 18.46 18.15
N ASP A 184 25.72 17.72 17.57
CA ASP A 184 24.93 18.17 16.42
C ASP A 184 24.09 19.39 16.78
N ASN A 185 23.50 19.44 17.97
CA ASN A 185 22.76 20.61 18.44
C ASN A 185 23.64 21.86 18.54
N ILE A 186 24.85 21.73 19.08
CA ILE A 186 25.82 22.83 19.16
C ILE A 186 26.27 23.25 17.76
N LYS A 187 26.56 22.28 16.88
CA LYS A 187 26.91 22.51 15.48
C LYS A 187 25.84 23.35 14.79
N THR A 188 24.57 22.95 14.88
CA THR A 188 23.46 23.70 14.27
C THR A 188 23.37 25.13 14.82
N LYS A 189 23.50 25.33 16.13
CA LYS A 189 23.50 26.68 16.73
C LYS A 189 24.68 27.52 16.24
N PHE A 190 25.85 26.92 16.08
CA PHE A 190 27.05 27.59 15.58
C PHE A 190 26.88 28.00 14.12
N LEU A 191 26.44 27.08 13.25
CA LEU A 191 26.21 27.35 11.83
C LEU A 191 25.12 28.41 11.57
N LEU A 192 24.11 28.49 12.44
CA LEU A 192 23.07 29.52 12.40
C LEU A 192 23.48 30.87 13.03
N ASN A 193 24.77 31.05 13.35
CA ASN A 193 25.31 32.22 14.04
C ASN A 193 24.56 32.56 15.36
N LYS A 194 23.96 31.57 16.03
CA LYS A 194 23.26 31.75 17.32
C LYS A 194 24.21 31.72 18.52
N ILE A 195 25.39 31.14 18.36
CA ILE A 195 26.44 31.08 19.38
C ILE A 195 27.78 31.46 18.75
N THR A 196 28.65 32.08 19.54
CA THR A 196 30.01 32.42 19.12
C THR A 196 30.93 31.20 19.22
N THR A 197 32.11 31.26 18.58
CA THR A 197 33.16 30.24 18.73
C THR A 197 33.52 30.00 20.19
N SER A 198 33.62 31.06 21.01
CA SER A 198 33.93 30.94 22.44
C SER A 198 32.82 30.20 23.22
N ASN A 199 31.55 30.47 22.89
CA ASN A 199 30.41 29.76 23.49
C ASN A 199 30.38 28.29 23.06
N ALA A 200 30.62 28.00 21.77
CA ALA A 200 30.67 26.64 21.24
C ALA A 200 31.83 25.82 21.86
N THR A 201 33.03 26.42 22.02
CA THR A 201 34.15 25.80 22.74
C THR A 201 33.74 25.47 24.18
N THR A 202 33.13 26.43 24.88
CA THR A 202 32.72 26.25 26.28
C THR A 202 31.71 25.11 26.42
N ASP A 203 30.71 25.06 25.54
CA ASP A 203 29.67 24.04 25.59
C ASP A 203 30.18 22.64 25.23
N LEU A 204 31.12 22.53 24.28
CA LEU A 204 31.78 21.26 23.95
C LEU A 204 32.75 20.80 25.05
N SER A 205 33.50 21.71 25.66
CA SER A 205 34.40 21.38 26.77
C SER A 205 33.66 20.93 28.02
N LYS A 206 32.46 21.47 28.30
CA LYS A 206 31.57 21.00 29.39
C LYS A 206 31.14 19.54 29.22
N MET A 207 31.16 19.01 28.00
CA MET A 207 30.87 17.59 27.71
C MET A 207 32.08 16.67 27.92
N GLY A 208 33.17 17.18 28.50
CA GLY A 208 34.39 16.40 28.77
C GLY A 208 35.20 16.07 27.52
N MET A 209 35.00 16.78 26.41
CA MET A 209 35.77 16.57 25.18
C MET A 209 37.19 17.13 25.31
N ASP A 210 38.16 16.37 24.81
CA ASP A 210 39.55 16.81 24.71
C ASP A 210 39.70 18.09 23.86
N SER A 211 40.63 18.97 24.24
CA SER A 211 40.81 20.26 23.58
C SER A 211 41.13 20.14 22.09
N ASN A 212 41.91 19.13 21.68
CA ASN A 212 42.26 18.94 20.28
C ASN A 212 41.03 18.54 19.45
N ARG A 213 40.15 17.72 20.03
CA ARG A 213 38.89 17.33 19.39
C ARG A 213 37.96 18.52 19.23
N VAL A 214 37.86 19.38 20.25
CA VAL A 214 37.06 20.61 20.18
C VAL A 214 37.58 21.53 19.07
N SER A 215 38.89 21.76 19.00
CA SER A 215 39.50 22.57 17.94
C SER A 215 39.26 22.00 16.54
N ALA A 216 39.36 20.67 16.37
CA ALA A 216 39.10 20.02 15.09
C ALA A 216 37.63 20.16 14.64
N LEU A 217 36.67 19.99 15.56
CA LEU A 217 35.24 20.17 15.27
C LEU A 217 34.94 21.61 14.84
N LEU A 218 35.42 22.60 15.59
CA LEU A 218 35.19 24.01 15.30
C LEU A 218 35.86 24.46 13.99
N ALA A 219 37.05 23.95 13.68
CA ALA A 219 37.70 24.20 12.40
C ALA A 219 36.83 23.69 11.25
N ASN A 220 36.33 22.46 11.33
CA ASN A 220 35.42 21.92 10.32
C ASN A 220 34.11 22.73 10.21
N TRP A 221 33.49 23.08 11.33
CA TRP A 221 32.26 23.87 11.31
C TRP A 221 32.47 25.28 10.77
N SER A 222 33.63 25.89 10.99
CA SER A 222 33.95 27.20 10.43
C SER A 222 34.07 27.18 8.90
N LEU A 223 34.54 26.06 8.33
CA LEU A 223 34.52 25.83 6.89
C LEU A 223 33.09 25.65 6.36
N GLU A 224 32.25 24.93 7.12
CA GLU A 224 30.83 24.76 6.78
C GLU A 224 30.04 26.08 6.89
N ALA A 225 30.33 26.92 7.88
CA ALA A 225 29.61 28.19 8.13
C ALA A 225 29.68 29.17 6.95
N TYR A 226 30.78 29.17 6.18
CA TYR A 226 30.92 29.98 4.97
C TYR A 226 29.87 29.65 3.90
N GLN A 227 29.32 28.42 3.91
CA GLN A 227 28.26 28.01 2.99
C GLN A 227 26.85 28.49 3.42
N TYR A 228 26.71 29.01 4.64
CA TYR A 228 25.42 29.34 5.27
C TYR A 228 25.26 30.83 5.64
N GLU A 229 26.16 31.73 5.22
CA GLU A 229 25.82 33.16 5.24
C GLU A 229 24.55 33.35 4.39
N LEU A 230 23.44 33.75 5.05
CA LEU A 230 22.11 33.93 4.46
C LEU A 230 22.13 35.07 3.43
N LEU A 231 22.69 34.82 2.26
CA LEU A 231 22.54 35.69 1.12
C LEU A 231 21.08 35.62 0.65
N PRO A 232 20.44 36.76 0.34
CA PRO A 232 19.08 36.76 -0.21
C PRO A 232 19.02 35.86 -1.44
N THR A 233 18.00 35.00 -1.50
CA THR A 233 17.83 34.08 -2.62
C THR A 233 17.78 34.84 -3.94
N LYS A 234 18.09 34.16 -5.05
CA LYS A 234 17.98 34.74 -6.40
C LYS A 234 16.66 35.48 -6.60
N ASN A 235 15.52 34.90 -6.20
CA ASN A 235 14.21 35.53 -6.38
C ASN A 235 14.05 36.81 -5.53
N GLU A 236 14.54 36.80 -4.29
CA GLU A 236 14.57 38.00 -3.45
C GLU A 236 15.47 39.10 -4.05
N LEU A 237 16.62 38.72 -4.65
CA LEU A 237 17.49 39.65 -5.36
C LEU A 237 16.82 40.21 -6.63
N GLU A 238 16.08 39.39 -7.39
CA GLU A 238 15.28 39.85 -8.54
C GLU A 238 14.23 40.88 -8.07
N ASP A 239 13.51 40.59 -6.99
CA ASP A 239 12.52 41.48 -6.39
C ASP A 239 13.15 42.77 -5.85
N PHE A 240 14.30 42.69 -5.18
CA PHE A 240 15.00 43.87 -4.67
C PHE A 240 15.47 44.78 -5.80
N LEU A 241 15.94 44.21 -6.91
CA LEU A 241 16.34 45.00 -8.08
C LEU A 241 15.12 45.63 -8.77
N LEU A 242 14.03 44.88 -8.97
CA LEU A 242 12.78 45.39 -9.56
C LEU A 242 12.15 46.52 -8.73
N ASN A 243 12.24 46.44 -7.41
CA ASN A 243 11.74 47.47 -6.50
C ASN A 243 12.73 48.62 -6.27
N GLY A 244 13.90 48.61 -6.93
CA GLY A 244 14.93 49.63 -6.79
C GLY A 244 15.61 49.68 -5.41
N LEU A 245 15.51 48.60 -4.62
CA LEU A 245 16.14 48.47 -3.30
C LEU A 245 17.66 48.20 -3.38
N ILE A 246 18.12 47.60 -4.48
CA ILE A 246 19.54 47.37 -4.77
C ILE A 246 19.87 47.83 -6.19
N SER A 247 21.13 48.20 -6.42
CA SER A 247 21.65 48.53 -7.75
C SER A 247 22.00 47.27 -8.55
N GLU A 248 22.10 47.40 -9.88
CA GLU A 248 22.58 46.32 -10.76
C GLU A 248 23.97 45.82 -10.34
N ALA A 249 24.86 46.70 -9.89
CA ALA A 249 26.19 46.33 -9.41
C ALA A 249 26.12 45.46 -8.14
N GLN A 250 25.22 45.79 -7.20
CA GLN A 250 24.99 44.98 -5.99
C GLN A 250 24.31 43.64 -6.32
N TYR A 251 23.39 43.63 -7.28
CA TYR A 251 22.78 42.39 -7.79
C TYR A 251 23.82 41.46 -8.41
N ARG A 252 24.68 41.99 -9.29
CA ARG A 252 25.78 41.23 -9.93
C ARG A 252 26.76 40.67 -8.90
N GLY A 253 27.15 41.48 -7.91
CA GLY A 253 28.06 41.07 -6.84
C GLY A 253 27.50 39.92 -6.00
N THR A 254 26.24 40.04 -5.57
CA THR A 254 25.59 39.03 -4.72
C THR A 254 25.27 37.75 -5.51
N MET A 255 24.81 37.86 -6.76
CA MET A 255 24.61 36.70 -7.64
C MET A 255 25.92 35.96 -7.95
N SER A 256 27.06 36.67 -8.05
CA SER A 256 28.35 36.01 -8.19
C SER A 256 28.76 35.25 -6.93
N GLN A 257 28.41 35.73 -5.73
CA GLN A 257 28.60 35.02 -4.46
C GLN A 257 27.73 33.76 -4.36
N HIS A 258 26.54 33.75 -4.99
CA HIS A 258 25.72 32.55 -5.18
C HIS A 258 26.29 31.55 -6.21
N GLY A 259 27.44 31.87 -6.85
CA GLY A 259 28.09 30.99 -7.81
C GLY A 259 27.57 31.09 -9.25
N TYR A 260 26.75 32.10 -9.58
CA TYR A 260 26.33 32.34 -10.96
C TYR A 260 27.47 32.96 -11.77
N ASP A 261 27.66 32.50 -13.01
CA ASP A 261 28.64 33.06 -13.93
C ASP A 261 28.12 34.35 -14.60
N ALA A 262 29.03 35.16 -15.14
CA ALA A 262 28.70 36.46 -15.72
C ALA A 262 27.63 36.36 -16.85
N THR A 263 27.66 35.27 -17.61
CA THR A 263 26.68 35.00 -18.69
C THR A 263 25.28 34.78 -18.12
N SER A 264 25.13 33.90 -17.11
CA SER A 264 23.83 33.65 -16.48
C SER A 264 23.28 34.90 -15.79
N ILE A 265 24.14 35.69 -15.14
CA ILE A 265 23.74 36.96 -14.50
C ILE A 265 23.16 37.92 -15.55
N ASN A 266 23.77 38.00 -16.74
CA ASN A 266 23.25 38.83 -17.83
C ASN A 266 21.89 38.35 -18.36
N TRP A 267 21.65 37.04 -18.42
CA TRP A 267 20.32 36.51 -18.80
C TRP A 267 19.24 36.92 -17.80
N TYR A 268 19.53 36.88 -16.50
CA TYR A 268 18.58 37.31 -15.48
C TYR A 268 18.33 38.82 -15.52
N LEU A 269 19.36 39.63 -15.72
CA LEU A 269 19.20 41.08 -15.90
C LEU A 269 18.38 41.44 -17.14
N ALA A 270 18.62 40.74 -18.27
CA ALA A 270 17.81 40.91 -19.47
C ALA A 270 16.35 40.53 -19.22
N ARG A 271 16.09 39.47 -18.45
CA ARG A 271 14.74 39.08 -18.03
C ARG A 271 14.09 40.14 -17.14
N ILE A 272 14.82 40.71 -16.17
CA ILE A 272 14.32 41.79 -15.31
C ILE A 272 13.99 43.03 -16.13
N HIS A 273 14.86 43.43 -17.07
CA HIS A 273 14.58 44.54 -17.99
C HIS A 273 13.37 44.29 -18.90
N LEU A 274 13.12 43.04 -19.29
CA LEU A 274 11.89 42.67 -20.01
C LEU A 274 10.63 42.78 -19.14
N LEU A 275 10.79 42.70 -17.82
CA LEU A 275 9.70 42.85 -16.84
C LEU A 275 9.49 44.31 -16.41
N GLU A 276 10.40 45.24 -16.72
CA GLU A 276 10.16 46.67 -16.53
C GLU A 276 9.00 47.12 -17.43
N PRO A 277 7.85 47.56 -16.87
CA PRO A 277 6.69 47.87 -17.67
C PRO A 277 6.88 49.21 -18.39
N THR A 278 6.95 49.17 -19.74
CA THR A 278 6.58 50.33 -20.55
C THR A 278 5.05 50.40 -20.71
N LYS A 279 4.45 51.48 -20.21
CA LYS A 279 3.15 52.09 -20.57
C LYS A 279 1.81 51.38 -20.24
N GLU A 280 0.84 52.25 -19.96
CA GLU A 280 -0.62 52.11 -19.79
C GLU A 280 -1.24 50.73 -20.10
N ARG A 281 -1.88 50.12 -19.08
CA ARG A 281 -2.67 48.90 -19.23
C ARG A 281 -3.99 49.21 -19.95
N MET A 282 -4.26 48.51 -21.05
CA MET A 282 -5.59 48.54 -21.68
C MET A 282 -6.63 47.87 -20.77
N PRO A 283 -7.87 48.41 -20.68
CA PRO A 283 -8.95 47.78 -19.91
C PRO A 283 -9.23 46.35 -20.39
N SER A 284 -9.50 45.44 -19.46
CA SER A 284 -9.87 44.06 -19.78
C SER A 284 -11.25 43.99 -20.44
N LYS A 285 -11.61 42.84 -21.04
CA LYS A 285 -12.97 42.57 -21.51
C LYS A 285 -14.02 42.93 -20.44
N ALA A 286 -13.81 42.51 -19.19
CA ALA A 286 -14.75 42.75 -18.09
C ALA A 286 -14.88 44.25 -17.76
N ASP A 287 -13.78 45.00 -17.86
CA ASP A 287 -13.80 46.46 -17.69
C ASP A 287 -14.58 47.13 -18.82
N LEU A 288 -14.38 46.70 -20.07
CA LEU A 288 -15.12 47.21 -21.23
C LEU A 288 -16.62 46.89 -21.14
N GLU A 289 -16.99 45.70 -20.67
CA GLU A 289 -18.40 45.33 -20.42
C GLU A 289 -19.02 46.20 -19.32
N SER A 290 -18.28 46.43 -18.23
CA SER A 290 -18.68 47.32 -17.14
C SER A 290 -18.86 48.76 -17.63
N PHE A 291 -17.95 49.25 -18.48
CA PHE A 291 -18.04 50.59 -19.07
C PHE A 291 -19.26 50.71 -19.99
N LEU A 292 -19.54 49.70 -20.81
CA LEU A 292 -20.72 49.68 -21.67
C LEU A 292 -22.02 49.62 -20.84
N LYS A 293 -22.09 48.76 -19.81
CA LYS A 293 -23.25 48.69 -18.89
C LYS A 293 -23.53 50.01 -18.19
N LYS A 294 -22.48 50.77 -17.86
CA LYS A 294 -22.55 52.09 -17.22
C LYS A 294 -22.71 53.24 -18.21
N ASN A 295 -22.89 52.97 -19.52
CA ASN A 295 -22.94 53.95 -20.60
C ASN A 295 -21.73 54.89 -20.65
N ILE A 296 -20.56 54.44 -20.18
CA ILE A 296 -19.29 55.18 -20.22
C ILE A 296 -18.70 55.16 -21.65
N ILE A 297 -18.98 54.09 -22.41
CA ILE A 297 -18.57 53.93 -23.81
C ILE A 297 -19.79 53.51 -24.65
N SER A 298 -19.77 53.80 -25.96
CA SER A 298 -20.80 53.35 -26.91
C SER A 298 -20.60 51.89 -27.35
N GLU A 299 -21.62 51.29 -27.96
CA GLU A 299 -21.52 49.93 -28.54
C GLU A 299 -20.42 49.85 -29.61
N ASP A 300 -20.28 50.88 -30.45
CA ASP A 300 -19.23 50.95 -31.47
C ASP A 300 -17.83 51.05 -30.86
N GLN A 301 -17.68 51.83 -29.78
CA GLN A 301 -16.43 51.93 -29.03
C GLN A 301 -16.08 50.62 -28.33
N TYR A 302 -17.07 49.90 -27.81
CA TYR A 302 -16.89 48.57 -27.25
C TYR A 302 -16.41 47.58 -28.31
N ARG A 303 -17.05 47.57 -29.50
CA ARG A 303 -16.66 46.71 -30.62
C ARG A 303 -15.22 46.94 -31.05
N LEU A 304 -14.84 48.20 -31.29
CA LEU A 304 -13.48 48.56 -31.72
C LEU A 304 -12.43 48.12 -30.70
N ARG A 305 -12.69 48.34 -29.40
CA ARG A 305 -11.75 47.96 -28.33
C ARG A 305 -11.67 46.45 -28.15
N MET A 306 -12.78 45.73 -28.28
CA MET A 306 -12.79 44.27 -28.23
C MET A 306 -12.09 43.64 -29.44
N GLU A 307 -12.22 44.22 -30.64
CA GLU A 307 -11.43 43.80 -31.81
C GLU A 307 -9.93 44.04 -31.58
N THR A 308 -9.57 45.17 -30.95
CA THR A 308 -8.17 45.48 -30.60
C THR A 308 -7.58 44.49 -29.58
N LEU A 309 -8.43 43.96 -28.68
CA LEU A 309 -8.06 42.87 -27.77
C LEU A 309 -8.02 41.49 -28.46
N GLY A 310 -8.34 41.40 -29.75
CA GLY A 310 -8.24 40.19 -30.57
C GLY A 310 -9.51 39.33 -30.64
N TYR A 311 -10.67 39.82 -30.15
CA TYR A 311 -11.92 39.07 -30.25
C TYR A 311 -12.50 39.15 -31.67
N SER A 312 -13.02 38.02 -32.18
CA SER A 312 -13.70 38.01 -33.47
C SER A 312 -15.06 38.70 -33.40
N LYS A 313 -15.51 39.28 -34.53
CA LYS A 313 -16.82 39.95 -34.64
C LYS A 313 -17.98 39.10 -34.11
N PHE A 314 -17.97 37.80 -34.43
CA PHE A 314 -18.95 36.84 -33.91
C PHE A 314 -18.99 36.78 -32.38
N HIS A 315 -17.84 36.72 -31.71
CA HIS A 315 -17.80 36.70 -30.24
C HIS A 315 -18.21 38.05 -29.64
N ILE A 316 -17.84 39.15 -30.29
CA ILE A 316 -18.25 40.50 -29.85
C ILE A 316 -19.77 40.66 -29.93
N ASP A 317 -20.39 40.17 -31.01
CA ASP A 317 -21.84 40.13 -31.16
C ASP A 317 -22.51 39.24 -30.10
N ALA A 318 -21.92 38.08 -29.80
CA ALA A 318 -22.41 37.19 -28.74
C ALA A 318 -22.37 37.86 -27.35
N TYR A 319 -21.29 38.57 -27.01
CA TYR A 319 -21.20 39.30 -25.75
C TYR A 319 -22.19 40.46 -25.67
N LEU A 320 -22.36 41.20 -26.77
CA LEU A 320 -23.37 42.26 -26.83
C LEU A 320 -24.79 41.71 -26.72
N TYR A 321 -25.05 40.53 -27.27
CA TYR A 321 -26.31 39.82 -27.11
C TYR A 321 -26.53 39.38 -25.65
N GLU A 322 -25.52 38.78 -25.01
CA GLU A 322 -25.55 38.40 -23.59
C GLU A 322 -25.84 39.61 -22.68
N LEU A 323 -25.17 40.74 -22.93
CA LEU A 323 -25.41 42.00 -22.21
C LEU A 323 -26.84 42.55 -22.40
N LYS A 324 -27.45 42.30 -23.56
CA LYS A 324 -28.84 42.69 -23.86
C LYS A 324 -29.86 41.75 -23.23
N ILE A 325 -29.57 40.45 -23.12
CA ILE A 325 -30.43 39.45 -22.46
C ILE A 325 -30.59 39.73 -20.95
N ILE A 326 -29.57 40.25 -20.27
CA ILE A 326 -29.64 40.59 -18.83
C ILE A 326 -30.75 41.63 -18.52
N LYS A 327 -31.27 42.37 -19.52
CA LYS A 327 -32.41 43.30 -19.35
C LYS A 327 -33.79 42.66 -19.46
N VAL A 328 -33.91 41.42 -19.95
CA VAL A 328 -35.20 40.70 -20.06
C VAL A 328 -35.07 39.41 -19.26
N LYS A 329 -35.66 39.37 -18.06
CA LYS A 329 -35.54 38.23 -17.14
C LYS A 329 -36.75 37.29 -17.29
N PRO A 330 -36.58 36.05 -17.80
CA PRO A 330 -37.40 34.92 -17.41
C PRO A 330 -36.64 34.02 -16.43
N ILE A 331 -37.37 33.67 -15.37
CA ILE A 331 -37.13 32.72 -14.26
C ILE A 331 -35.98 31.72 -14.47
N GLU A 332 -34.96 31.80 -13.59
CA GLU A 332 -33.83 30.88 -13.49
C GLU A 332 -34.28 29.50 -12.98
N THR A 333 -34.02 28.45 -13.78
CA THR A 333 -33.96 27.06 -13.32
C THR A 333 -32.62 26.81 -12.64
N ALA A 334 -32.65 26.55 -11.34
CA ALA A 334 -31.50 26.18 -10.54
C ALA A 334 -30.88 24.84 -10.98
N LEU A 335 -29.55 24.80 -11.12
CA LEU A 335 -28.76 23.57 -11.20
C LEU A 335 -28.89 22.79 -9.87
N VAL A 336 -29.64 21.70 -9.90
CA VAL A 336 -29.77 20.77 -8.76
C VAL A 336 -28.50 19.92 -8.67
N LYS A 337 -27.81 19.95 -7.52
CA LYS A 337 -26.72 19.01 -7.20
C LYS A 337 -27.27 17.58 -7.20
N SER A 338 -26.64 16.66 -7.94
CA SER A 338 -26.97 15.23 -7.89
C SER A 338 -26.39 14.56 -6.63
N LEU A 339 -27.10 13.55 -6.12
CA LEU A 339 -26.73 12.79 -4.93
C LEU A 339 -25.50 11.91 -5.19
N THR A 340 -24.63 11.77 -4.19
CA THR A 340 -23.44 10.90 -4.25
C THR A 340 -23.80 9.43 -3.97
N LYS A 341 -22.95 8.48 -4.40
CA LYS A 341 -23.09 7.04 -4.06
C LYS A 341 -23.35 6.79 -2.58
N GLY A 342 -22.63 7.51 -1.70
CA GLY A 342 -22.76 7.36 -0.24
C GLY A 342 -24.06 7.94 0.33
N GLU A 343 -24.68 8.91 -0.34
CA GLU A 343 -26.02 9.42 0.01
C GLU A 343 -27.11 8.47 -0.45
N LEU A 344 -27.01 7.97 -1.69
CA LEU A 344 -27.92 6.95 -2.23
C LEU A 344 -27.92 5.68 -1.37
N GLY A 345 -26.75 5.19 -0.95
CA GLY A 345 -26.66 4.02 -0.07
C GLY A 345 -27.26 4.26 1.32
N ARG A 346 -27.10 5.47 1.88
CA ARG A 346 -27.74 5.86 3.15
C ARG A 346 -29.25 6.03 3.03
N PHE A 347 -29.76 6.39 1.86
CA PHE A 347 -31.19 6.55 1.63
C PHE A 347 -31.87 5.20 1.40
N LEU A 348 -31.21 4.28 0.70
CA LEU A 348 -31.68 2.90 0.57
C LEU A 348 -31.75 2.20 1.93
N SER A 349 -30.72 2.34 2.78
CA SER A 349 -30.68 1.73 4.11
C SER A 349 -31.73 2.26 5.10
N LYS A 350 -32.30 3.43 4.82
CA LYS A 350 -33.36 4.07 5.60
C LYS A 350 -34.74 3.93 4.95
N GLU A 351 -34.86 3.11 3.90
CA GLU A 351 -36.09 2.91 3.10
C GLU A 351 -36.65 4.22 2.50
N LEU A 352 -35.81 5.24 2.32
CA LEU A 352 -36.22 6.54 1.77
C LEU A 352 -36.29 6.54 0.23
N ILE A 353 -35.63 5.57 -0.41
CA ILE A 353 -35.72 5.31 -1.85
C ILE A 353 -35.87 3.81 -2.07
N SER A 354 -36.54 3.41 -3.15
CA SER A 354 -36.67 1.99 -3.50
C SER A 354 -35.39 1.45 -4.15
N GLU A 355 -35.20 0.13 -4.12
CA GLU A 355 -34.09 -0.56 -4.80
C GLU A 355 -34.03 -0.21 -6.31
N VAL A 356 -35.20 -0.06 -6.95
CA VAL A 356 -35.31 0.34 -8.36
C VAL A 356 -34.79 1.76 -8.57
N GLN A 357 -35.09 2.69 -7.65
CA GLN A 357 -34.63 4.07 -7.69
C GLN A 357 -33.14 4.20 -7.38
N TYR A 358 -32.63 3.40 -6.44
CA TYR A 358 -31.21 3.33 -6.12
C TYR A 358 -30.41 2.87 -7.35
N ARG A 359 -30.86 1.80 -8.01
CA ARG A 359 -30.23 1.28 -9.23
C ARG A 359 -30.23 2.28 -10.37
N SER A 360 -31.34 3.01 -10.60
CA SER A 360 -31.40 4.01 -11.66
C SER A 360 -30.44 5.18 -11.43
N GLU A 361 -30.37 5.70 -10.20
CA GLU A 361 -29.50 6.83 -9.86
C GLU A 361 -28.02 6.43 -9.84
N MET A 362 -27.70 5.22 -9.37
CA MET A 362 -26.33 4.69 -9.42
C MET A 362 -25.84 4.47 -10.85
N LYS A 363 -26.73 4.13 -11.80
CA LYS A 363 -26.40 4.09 -13.23
C LYS A 363 -26.13 5.48 -13.82
N VAL A 364 -26.89 6.49 -13.40
CA VAL A 364 -26.64 7.89 -13.81
C VAL A 364 -25.28 8.38 -13.32
N LEU A 365 -24.82 7.88 -12.16
CA LEU A 365 -23.47 8.12 -11.65
C LEU A 365 -22.36 7.28 -12.34
N GLY A 366 -22.71 6.40 -13.27
CA GLY A 366 -21.76 5.63 -14.10
C GLY A 366 -21.34 4.27 -13.55
N TYR A 367 -22.01 3.70 -12.55
CA TYR A 367 -21.69 2.37 -12.00
C TYR A 367 -22.33 1.23 -12.82
N SER A 368 -21.62 0.10 -12.97
CA SER A 368 -22.13 -1.10 -13.64
C SER A 368 -23.12 -1.90 -12.76
N ASP A 369 -24.00 -2.68 -13.39
CA ASP A 369 -25.00 -3.51 -12.68
C ASP A 369 -24.39 -4.51 -11.69
N GLU A 370 -23.22 -5.08 -12.01
CA GLU A 370 -22.47 -5.97 -11.11
C GLU A 370 -21.97 -5.21 -9.87
N THR A 371 -21.43 -4.00 -10.07
CA THR A 371 -20.91 -3.17 -8.97
C THR A 371 -22.04 -2.69 -8.05
N ILE A 372 -23.19 -2.33 -8.62
CA ILE A 372 -24.37 -1.90 -7.85
C ILE A 372 -24.89 -3.04 -6.97
N THR A 373 -24.91 -4.26 -7.50
CA THR A 373 -25.33 -5.46 -6.76
C THR A 373 -24.41 -5.78 -5.58
N GLN A 374 -23.09 -5.56 -5.74
CA GLN A 374 -22.15 -5.67 -4.60
C GLN A 374 -22.41 -4.63 -3.52
N PHE A 375 -22.72 -3.38 -3.89
CA PHE A 375 -23.02 -2.34 -2.90
C PHE A 375 -24.34 -2.58 -2.17
N GLU A 376 -25.35 -3.15 -2.82
CA GLU A 376 -26.59 -3.57 -2.14
C GLU A 376 -26.34 -4.62 -1.05
N LEU A 377 -25.40 -5.55 -1.28
CA LEU A 377 -25.01 -6.57 -0.30
C LEU A 377 -24.23 -5.98 0.90
N GLU A 378 -23.53 -4.85 0.72
CA GLU A 378 -22.74 -4.21 1.79
C GLU A 378 -23.56 -3.30 2.73
N VAL A 379 -24.80 -2.95 2.38
CA VAL A 379 -25.65 -1.99 3.12
C VAL A 379 -26.22 -2.54 4.45
N GLY A 380 -25.92 -3.78 4.83
CA GLY A 380 -26.50 -4.46 6.01
C GLY A 380 -25.56 -4.70 7.20
N LYS A 381 -24.96 -3.67 7.83
CA LYS A 381 -24.39 -3.80 9.19
C LYS A 381 -25.18 -2.97 10.20
N ALA A 382 -25.80 -3.64 11.18
CA ALA A 382 -26.55 -2.99 12.25
C ALA A 382 -25.66 -2.01 13.06
N PRO A 383 -26.20 -0.87 13.53
CA PRO A 383 -25.45 0.10 14.33
C PRO A 383 -24.83 -0.53 15.57
N SER A 384 -23.59 -0.17 15.89
CA SER A 384 -22.93 -0.66 17.10
C SER A 384 -23.59 -0.09 18.37
N ARG A 385 -23.31 -0.71 19.53
CA ARG A 385 -23.73 -0.16 20.86
C ARG A 385 -23.30 1.30 21.03
N ALA A 386 -22.10 1.64 20.58
CA ALA A 386 -21.54 2.98 20.68
C ALA A 386 -22.33 3.98 19.81
N ASP A 387 -22.70 3.57 18.59
CA ASP A 387 -23.51 4.38 17.69
C ASP A 387 -24.91 4.61 18.27
N LEU A 388 -25.59 3.57 18.76
CA LEU A 388 -26.89 3.69 19.42
C LEU A 388 -26.82 4.65 20.62
N THR A 389 -25.74 4.58 21.40
CA THR A 389 -25.56 5.42 22.60
C THR A 389 -25.30 6.89 22.22
N ARG A 390 -24.51 7.14 21.16
CA ARG A 390 -24.33 8.50 20.62
C ARG A 390 -25.65 9.06 20.11
N PHE A 391 -26.40 8.30 19.32
CA PHE A 391 -27.67 8.73 18.74
C PHE A 391 -28.72 9.06 19.82
N ALA A 392 -28.78 8.26 20.89
CA ALA A 392 -29.67 8.55 22.01
C ALA A 392 -29.27 9.82 22.78
N LYS A 393 -27.97 10.07 23.00
CA LYS A 393 -27.46 11.30 23.64
C LYS A 393 -27.75 12.55 22.79
N GLU A 394 -27.74 12.42 21.47
CA GLU A 394 -28.03 13.51 20.52
C GLU A 394 -29.53 13.65 20.18
N SER A 395 -30.42 12.89 20.85
CA SER A 395 -31.87 12.86 20.59
C SER A 395 -32.25 12.48 19.15
N LEU A 396 -31.37 11.76 18.44
CA LEU A 396 -31.61 11.28 17.08
C LEU A 396 -32.49 10.03 17.04
N ILE A 397 -32.61 9.31 18.17
CA ILE A 397 -33.49 8.16 18.34
C ILE A 397 -34.20 8.23 19.69
N THR A 398 -35.40 7.64 19.76
CA THR A 398 -36.19 7.57 21.00
C THR A 398 -35.66 6.51 21.95
N THR A 399 -36.04 6.59 23.23
CA THR A 399 -35.73 5.58 24.26
C THR A 399 -36.21 4.18 23.86
N ASN A 400 -37.36 4.07 23.19
CA ASN A 400 -37.89 2.80 22.70
C ASN A 400 -37.04 2.23 21.55
N GLN A 401 -36.60 3.09 20.62
CA GLN A 401 -35.72 2.69 19.52
C GLN A 401 -34.32 2.28 20.01
N TYR A 402 -33.76 2.99 21.01
CA TYR A 402 -32.52 2.59 21.68
C TYR A 402 -32.66 1.22 22.35
N THR A 403 -33.76 1.01 23.08
CA THR A 403 -34.03 -0.26 23.77
C THR A 403 -34.14 -1.42 22.80
N LEU A 404 -34.89 -1.24 21.69
CA LEU A 404 -35.04 -2.26 20.66
C LEU A 404 -33.68 -2.60 20.02
N GLY A 405 -32.87 -1.59 19.68
CA GLY A 405 -31.53 -1.78 19.13
C GLY A 405 -30.59 -2.52 20.08
N MET A 406 -30.62 -2.19 21.37
CA MET A 406 -29.79 -2.87 22.37
C MET A 406 -30.23 -4.32 22.62
N VAL A 407 -31.53 -4.62 22.54
CA VAL A 407 -32.05 -6.01 22.60
C VAL A 407 -31.58 -6.82 21.38
N LEU A 408 -31.61 -6.23 20.19
CA LEU A 408 -31.11 -6.88 18.97
C LEU A 408 -29.60 -7.15 19.01
N LEU A 409 -28.85 -6.33 19.76
CA LEU A 409 -27.43 -6.57 20.06
C LEU A 409 -27.18 -7.55 21.22
N GLY A 410 -28.25 -8.13 21.81
CA GLY A 410 -28.16 -9.17 22.84
C GLY A 410 -28.06 -8.67 24.29
N TYR A 411 -28.31 -7.39 24.58
CA TYR A 411 -28.23 -6.86 25.95
C TYR A 411 -29.48 -7.17 26.78
N SER A 412 -29.28 -7.45 28.07
CA SER A 412 -30.39 -7.72 28.98
C SER A 412 -31.18 -6.45 29.31
N ARG A 413 -32.48 -6.58 29.61
CA ARG A 413 -33.32 -5.43 30.02
C ARG A 413 -32.76 -4.69 31.25
N LYS A 414 -32.06 -5.41 32.14
CA LYS A 414 -31.42 -4.84 33.33
C LYS A 414 -30.27 -3.91 32.94
N ASP A 415 -29.44 -4.31 31.98
CA ASP A 415 -28.29 -3.52 31.50
C ASP A 415 -28.75 -2.31 30.67
N ILE A 416 -29.78 -2.49 29.84
CA ILE A 416 -30.37 -1.39 29.07
C ILE A 416 -30.90 -0.29 29.99
N THR A 417 -31.51 -0.66 31.11
CA THR A 417 -32.00 0.28 32.12
C THR A 417 -30.86 1.09 32.75
N LEU A 418 -29.69 0.47 32.96
CA LEU A 418 -28.50 1.16 33.47
C LEU A 418 -27.92 2.15 32.43
N PHE A 419 -27.82 1.75 31.17
CA PHE A 419 -27.36 2.64 30.10
C PHE A 419 -28.30 3.82 29.86
N LEU A 420 -29.61 3.62 29.96
CA LEU A 420 -30.59 4.71 29.85
C LEU A 420 -30.45 5.71 31.00
N LYS A 421 -30.14 5.26 32.23
CA LYS A 421 -29.83 6.15 33.36
C LYS A 421 -28.55 6.96 33.10
N GLU A 422 -27.50 6.33 32.56
CA GLU A 422 -26.26 7.01 32.19
C GLU A 422 -26.48 8.09 31.10
N ILE A 423 -27.28 7.76 30.07
CA ILE A 423 -27.64 8.69 29.00
C ILE A 423 -28.44 9.88 29.58
N ALA A 424 -29.41 9.61 30.46
CA ALA A 424 -30.20 10.65 31.11
C ALA A 424 -29.35 11.60 31.98
N LEU A 425 -28.38 11.06 32.72
CA LEU A 425 -27.41 11.87 33.49
C LEU A 425 -26.55 12.74 32.56
N THR A 426 -26.12 12.20 31.42
CA THR A 426 -25.29 12.93 30.44
C THR A 426 -26.07 14.05 29.74
N ILE A 427 -27.37 13.84 29.49
CA ILE A 427 -28.24 14.88 28.91
C ILE A 427 -28.55 15.96 29.95
N ALA A 428 -28.78 15.57 31.21
CA ALA A 428 -29.03 16.50 32.31
C ALA A 428 -27.82 17.37 32.65
N SER A 429 -26.58 16.89 32.43
CA SER A 429 -25.36 17.69 32.63
C SER A 429 -25.05 18.67 31.47
N LYS A 430 -25.80 18.61 30.36
CA LYS A 430 -25.65 19.50 29.19
C LYS A 430 -26.74 20.58 29.09
N LYS A 431 -27.73 20.53 29.97
CA LYS A 431 -28.71 21.61 30.22
C LYS A 431 -28.31 22.34 31.48
#